data_AF-A0A3R6S8B1-F1
#
_entry.id   AF-A0A3R6S8B1-F1
#
_cell.length_a   1.000
_cell.length_b   1.000
_cell.length_c   1.000
_cell.angle_alpha   90.00
_cell.angle_beta   90.00
_cell.angle_gamma   90.00
#
_symmetry.space_group_name_H-M   'P 1'
#
loop_
_entity.id
_entity.type
_entity.pdbx_description
1 polymer ?
#
loop_
_entity_poly.entity_id
_entity_poly.type
_entity_poly.pdbx_seq_one_letter_code
_entity_poly.pdbx_strand_id
1 'polypeptide(L)'
;MEPMYLSIQPEETGERIRRLLLEQGYTIREIQGAFGFENPQAIYKWLSGKSLPSIDNFIILSRLLHTTIEDILVIDGDIPRLWGILNRWLNDIRCRMIYNRIRNK
;
A
#
# COMPACT_ATOMS: atom_id res chain seq x y z
N MET A 1 -7.28 -22.92 23.31
CA MET A 1 -6.62 -21.71 22.78
C MET A 1 -7.73 -20.72 22.50
N GLU A 2 -7.65 -19.51 23.05
CA GLU A 2 -8.62 -18.44 22.72
C GLU A 2 -8.43 -18.03 21.25
N PRO A 3 -9.50 -17.81 20.48
CA PRO A 3 -9.39 -17.35 19.10
C PRO A 3 -8.81 -15.94 19.05
N MET A 4 -7.77 -15.74 18.25
CA MET A 4 -7.23 -14.41 17.98
C MET A 4 -8.16 -13.69 16.99
N TYR A 5 -8.90 -12.70 17.46
CA TYR A 5 -9.73 -11.85 16.61
C TYR A 5 -8.89 -10.70 16.06
N LEU A 6 -8.64 -10.73 14.75
CA LEU A 6 -8.06 -9.62 13.99
C LEU A 6 -9.14 -8.98 13.13
N SER A 7 -9.23 -7.66 13.14
CA SER A 7 -10.18 -6.90 12.32
C SER A 7 -9.43 -5.98 11.38
N ILE A 8 -9.73 -6.03 10.08
CA ILE A 8 -9.17 -5.07 9.11
C ILE A 8 -9.96 -3.77 9.22
N GLN A 9 -9.24 -2.64 9.29
CA GLN A 9 -9.82 -1.29 9.25
C GLN A 9 -9.94 -0.80 7.81
N PRO A 10 -11.14 -0.79 7.21
CA PRO A 10 -11.28 -0.50 5.77
C PRO A 10 -10.95 0.94 5.41
N GLU A 11 -11.34 1.90 6.26
CA GLU A 11 -11.05 3.33 6.05
C GLU A 11 -9.55 3.61 6.12
N GLU A 12 -8.87 3.10 7.16
CA GLU A 12 -7.43 3.27 7.30
C GLU A 12 -6.65 2.54 6.19
N THR A 13 -7.11 1.36 5.78
CA THR A 13 -6.55 0.63 4.63
C THR A 13 -6.72 1.44 3.34
N GLY A 14 -7.89 2.06 3.12
CA GLY A 14 -8.14 2.91 1.96
C GLY A 14 -7.21 4.11 1.88
N GLU A 15 -7.01 4.79 3.00
CA GLU A 15 -6.06 5.91 3.10
C GLU A 15 -4.60 5.46 2.99
N ARG A 16 -4.26 4.26 3.48
CA ARG A 16 -2.95 3.65 3.29
C ARG A 16 -2.66 3.38 1.81
N ILE A 17 -3.63 2.82 1.07
CA ILE A 17 -3.53 2.63 -0.38
C ILE A 17 -3.34 3.98 -1.08
N ARG A 18 -4.15 5.00 -0.73
CA ARG A 18 -4.02 6.35 -1.29
C ARG A 18 -2.60 6.89 -1.10
N ARG A 19 -2.06 6.78 0.12
CA ARG A 19 -0.70 7.26 0.43
C ARG A 19 0.36 6.52 -0.36
N LEU A 20 0.29 5.19 -0.42
CA LEU A 20 1.26 4.38 -1.18
C LEU A 20 1.25 4.73 -2.68
N LEU A 21 0.06 4.93 -3.26
CA LEU A 21 -0.07 5.35 -4.65
C LEU A 21 0.60 6.71 -4.89
N LEU A 22 0.35 7.69 -4.01
CA LEU A 22 0.96 9.02 -4.10
C LEU A 22 2.49 8.99 -3.89
N GLU A 23 2.97 8.22 -2.92
CA GLU A 23 4.41 8.05 -2.63
C GLU A 23 5.16 7.45 -3.83
N GLN A 24 4.53 6.55 -4.59
CA GLN A 24 5.09 5.96 -5.80
C GLN A 24 4.79 6.78 -7.08
N GLY A 25 4.04 7.88 -6.97
CA GLY A 25 3.71 8.75 -8.09
C GLY A 25 2.66 8.21 -9.06
N TYR A 26 1.86 7.22 -8.65
CA TYR A 26 0.79 6.65 -9.48
C TYR A 26 -0.45 7.54 -9.53
N THR A 27 -0.98 7.70 -10.73
CA THR A 27 -2.30 8.30 -10.96
C THR A 27 -3.40 7.24 -10.96
N ILE A 28 -4.63 7.65 -10.66
CA ILE A 28 -5.80 6.74 -10.71
C ILE A 28 -6.00 6.11 -12.09
N ARG A 29 -5.63 6.83 -13.17
CA ARG A 29 -5.74 6.32 -14.55
C ARG A 29 -4.74 5.19 -14.83
N GLU A 30 -3.51 5.30 -14.34
CA GLU A 30 -2.50 4.26 -14.48
C GLU A 30 -2.90 3.00 -13.71
N ILE A 31 -3.43 3.18 -12.50
CA ILE A 31 -3.97 2.07 -11.70
C ILE A 31 -5.14 1.43 -12.43
N GLN A 32 -6.12 2.21 -12.88
CA GLN A 32 -7.23 1.68 -13.66
C GLN A 32 -6.74 0.85 -14.87
N GLY A 33 -5.74 1.34 -15.61
CA GLY A 33 -5.14 0.63 -16.71
C GLY A 33 -4.46 -0.68 -16.29
N ALA A 34 -3.70 -0.67 -15.19
CA ALA A 34 -3.03 -1.86 -14.66
C ALA A 34 -4.01 -2.93 -14.18
N PHE A 35 -5.18 -2.52 -13.68
CA PHE A 35 -6.26 -3.42 -13.28
C PHE A 35 -7.15 -3.86 -14.45
N GLY A 36 -7.00 -3.28 -15.64
CA GLY A 36 -7.88 -3.55 -16.78
C GLY A 36 -9.34 -3.15 -16.54
N PHE A 37 -9.58 -2.19 -15.64
CA PHE A 37 -10.94 -1.75 -15.31
C PHE A 37 -11.50 -0.81 -16.36
N GLU A 38 -12.74 -1.07 -16.79
CA GLU A 38 -13.47 -0.14 -17.65
C GLU A 38 -13.71 1.22 -16.97
N ASN A 39 -13.91 1.23 -15.64
CA ASN A 39 -14.19 2.42 -14.84
C ASN A 39 -13.39 2.41 -13.51
N PRO A 40 -12.84 3.55 -13.05
CA PRO A 40 -12.11 3.66 -11.79
C PRO A 40 -12.98 3.55 -10.52
N GLN A 41 -14.30 3.34 -10.63
CA GLN A 41 -15.23 3.38 -9.50
C GLN A 41 -14.86 2.42 -8.36
N ALA A 42 -14.37 1.22 -8.68
CA ALA A 42 -13.91 0.26 -7.68
C ALA A 42 -12.74 0.84 -6.86
N ILE A 43 -11.77 1.48 -7.53
CA ILE A 43 -10.63 2.13 -6.89
C ILE A 43 -11.11 3.22 -5.93
N TYR A 44 -12.05 4.08 -6.35
CA TYR A 44 -12.58 5.12 -5.46
C TYR A 44 -13.31 4.55 -4.22
N LYS A 45 -13.99 3.41 -4.34
CA LYS A 45 -14.60 2.73 -3.18
C LYS A 45 -13.52 2.23 -2.21
N TRP A 46 -12.41 1.70 -2.71
CA TRP A 46 -11.28 1.29 -1.89
C TRP A 46 -10.66 2.48 -1.17
N LEU A 47 -10.37 3.56 -1.90
CA LEU A 47 -9.74 4.76 -1.34
C LEU A 47 -10.62 5.51 -0.33
N SER A 48 -11.93 5.27 -0.32
CA SER A 48 -12.86 5.85 0.64
C SER A 48 -13.26 4.89 1.77
N GLY A 49 -12.69 3.69 1.81
CA GLY A 49 -13.02 2.66 2.81
C GLY A 49 -14.41 2.02 2.66
N LYS A 50 -15.18 2.39 1.63
CA LYS A 50 -16.53 1.85 1.39
C LYS A 50 -16.54 0.35 1.08
N SER A 51 -15.43 -0.15 0.54
CA SER A 51 -15.19 -1.58 0.31
C SER A 51 -13.70 -1.85 0.27
N LEU A 52 -13.28 -3.06 0.62
CA LEU A 52 -11.89 -3.48 0.43
C LEU A 52 -11.65 -3.99 -1.01
N PRO A 53 -10.41 -3.89 -1.53
CA PRO A 53 -9.97 -4.70 -2.67
C PRO A 53 -10.19 -6.20 -2.41
N SER A 54 -10.44 -6.99 -3.46
CA SER A 54 -10.39 -8.45 -3.36
C SER A 54 -8.96 -8.91 -3.10
N ILE A 55 -8.78 -10.16 -2.68
CA ILE A 55 -7.44 -10.77 -2.49
C ILE A 55 -6.62 -10.68 -3.79
N ASP A 56 -7.21 -10.99 -4.94
CA ASP A 56 -6.54 -10.86 -6.24
C ASP A 56 -6.09 -9.41 -6.50
N ASN A 57 -6.93 -8.44 -6.17
CA ASN A 57 -6.59 -7.04 -6.34
C ASN A 57 -5.50 -6.59 -5.37
N PHE A 58 -5.48 -7.10 -4.14
CA PHE A 58 -4.37 -6.89 -3.21
C PHE A 58 -3.07 -7.48 -3.74
N ILE A 59 -3.10 -8.66 -4.36
CA ILE A 59 -1.91 -9.24 -5.00
C ILE A 59 -1.42 -8.30 -6.11
N ILE A 60 -2.29 -7.80 -6.97
CA ILE A 60 -1.89 -6.84 -8.02
C ILE A 60 -1.33 -5.55 -7.42
N LEU A 61 -2.01 -4.97 -6.41
CA LEU A 61 -1.52 -3.78 -5.69
C LEU A 61 -0.14 -4.03 -5.09
N SER A 62 0.09 -5.17 -4.46
CA SER A 62 1.38 -5.56 -3.85
C SER A 62 2.51 -5.52 -4.89
N ARG A 63 2.24 -6.01 -6.11
CA ARG A 63 3.21 -6.02 -7.21
C ARG A 63 3.42 -4.64 -7.82
N LEU A 64 2.37 -3.83 -7.95
CA LEU A 64 2.47 -2.45 -8.44
C LEU A 64 3.22 -1.54 -7.46
N LEU A 65 2.93 -1.68 -6.16
CA LEU A 65 3.48 -0.82 -5.11
C LEU A 65 4.83 -1.32 -4.57
N HIS A 66 5.28 -2.51 -5.00
CA HIS A 66 6.46 -3.19 -4.44
C HIS A 66 6.39 -3.34 -2.91
N THR A 67 5.21 -3.69 -2.40
CA THR A 67 4.93 -3.89 -0.96
C THR A 67 4.28 -5.25 -0.75
N THR A 68 4.24 -5.76 0.48
CA THR A 68 3.45 -6.96 0.79
C THR A 68 1.99 -6.58 1.08
N ILE A 69 1.09 -7.56 1.09
CA ILE A 69 -0.34 -7.30 1.38
C ILE A 69 -0.50 -6.82 2.82
N GLU A 70 0.29 -7.37 3.75
CA GLU A 70 0.31 -7.01 5.17
C GLU A 70 0.74 -5.55 5.37
N ASP A 71 1.64 -5.02 4.53
CA ASP A 71 2.07 -3.62 4.59
C ASP A 71 1.03 -2.63 4.03
N ILE A 72 0.08 -3.14 3.24
CA ILE A 72 -1.06 -2.39 2.68
C ILE A 72 -2.24 -2.40 3.67
N LEU A 73 -2.53 -3.56 4.28
CA LEU A 73 -3.63 -3.74 5.21
C LEU A 73 -3.38 -3.04 6.55
N VAL A 74 -4.43 -2.45 7.10
CA VAL A 74 -4.43 -1.96 8.48
C VAL A 74 -5.30 -2.89 9.32
N ILE A 75 -4.71 -3.48 10.36
CA ILE A 75 -5.35 -4.49 11.22
C ILE A 75 -5.41 -3.95 12.66
N ASP A 76 -6.60 -3.94 13.24
CA ASP A 76 -6.80 -3.68 14.67
C ASP A 76 -6.23 -4.81 15.51
N GLY A 77 -5.47 -4.44 16.54
CA GLY A 77 -4.98 -5.37 17.55
C GLY A 77 -3.62 -6.00 17.23
N ASP A 78 -3.03 -5.72 16.08
CA ASP A 78 -1.66 -6.17 15.75
C ASP A 78 -0.73 -4.97 15.53
N ILE A 79 0.47 -5.04 16.11
CA ILE A 79 1.41 -3.92 16.24
C ILE A 79 2.15 -3.70 14.89
N PRO A 80 1.98 -2.58 14.15
CA PRO A 80 2.78 -2.30 12.97
C PRO A 80 3.83 -1.21 13.22
N ARG A 81 4.13 -0.86 14.48
CA ARG A 81 5.09 0.22 14.75
C ARG A 81 6.50 -0.15 14.32
N LEU A 82 6.98 -1.35 14.66
CA LEU A 82 8.39 -1.69 14.42
C LEU A 82 8.68 -1.94 12.94
N TRP A 83 7.84 -2.72 12.26
CA TRP A 83 8.01 -3.02 10.84
C TRP A 83 7.82 -1.79 9.96
N GLY A 84 6.82 -0.95 10.26
CA GLY A 84 6.62 0.33 9.56
C GLY A 84 7.76 1.35 9.75
N ILE A 85 8.42 1.35 10.92
CA ILE A 85 9.62 2.15 11.16
C ILE A 85 10.82 1.60 10.39
N LEU A 86 11.03 0.27 10.43
CA LEU A 86 12.13 -0.39 9.74
C LEU A 86 12.02 -0.23 8.22
N ASN A 87 10.83 -0.41 7.65
CA ASN A 87 10.61 -0.23 6.21
C ASN A 87 10.86 1.22 5.77
N ARG A 88 10.38 2.23 6.53
CA ARG A 88 10.71 3.64 6.22
C ARG A 88 12.20 3.92 6.30
N TRP A 89 12.87 3.41 7.33
CA TRP A 89 14.30 3.60 7.54
C TRP A 89 15.12 2.95 6.42
N LEU A 90 14.79 1.72 6.01
CA LEU A 90 15.43 1.03 4.89
C LEU A 90 15.20 1.75 3.56
N ASN A 91 14.00 2.26 3.32
CA ASN A 91 13.69 3.00 2.10
C ASN A 91 14.47 4.33 2.03
N ASP A 92 14.58 5.04 3.15
CA ASP A 92 15.35 6.29 3.25
C ASP A 92 16.84 6.05 2.96
N ILE A 93 17.42 4.96 3.48
CA ILE A 93 18.80 4.55 3.19
C ILE A 93 18.99 4.25 1.71
N ARG A 94 18.05 3.52 1.09
CA ARG A 94 18.12 3.18 -0.33
C ARG A 94 18.10 4.44 -1.20
N CYS A 95 17.20 5.38 -0.90
CA CYS A 95 17.13 6.67 -1.59
C CYS A 95 18.42 7.48 -1.44
N ARG A 96 18.99 7.54 -0.22
CA ARG A 96 20.27 8.22 0.03
C ARG A 96 21.43 7.62 -0.78
N MET A 97 21.50 6.30 -0.89
CA MET A 97 22.55 5.62 -1.66
C MET A 97 22.45 5.91 -3.16
N ILE A 98 21.23 5.90 -3.72
CA ILE A 98 21.00 6.23 -5.14
C ILE A 98 21.37 7.68 -5.41
N TYR A 99 20.93 8.61 -4.56
CA TYR A 99 21.22 10.03 -4.69
C TYR A 99 22.73 10.32 -4.65
N ASN A 100 23.45 9.73 -3.69
CA ASN A 100 24.90 9.91 -3.58
C ASN A 100 25.68 9.26 -4.74
N ARG A 101 25.16 8.19 -5.34
CA ARG A 101 25.76 7.55 -6.52
C ARG A 101 25.61 8.40 -7.79
N ILE A 102 24.50 9.12 -7.95
CA ILE A 102 24.28 10.02 -9.10
C ILE A 102 25.13 11.29 -8.95
N ARG A 103 25.31 11.81 -7.73
CA ARG A 103 26.10 13.02 -7.46
C ARG A 103 27.62 12.82 -7.59
N ASN A 104 28.15 11.61 -7.40
CA ASN A 104 29.58 11.30 -7.49
C ASN A 104 30.03 10.80 -8.88
N LYS A 105 29.24 11.06 -9.93
CA LYS A 105 29.64 10.92 -11.34
C LYS A 105 29.74 12.29 -11.97
#